data_AF-A0A953RIL0-F1
#
_entry.id   AF-A0A953RIL0-F1
#
_cell.length_a   1.000
_cell.length_b   1.000
_cell.length_c   1.000
_cell.angle_alpha   90.00
_cell.angle_beta   90.00
_cell.angle_gamma   90.00
#
_symmetry.space_group_name_H-M   'P 1'
#
loop_
_entity.id
_entity.type
_entity.pdbx_description
1 polymer ?
#
loop_
_entity_poly.entity_id
_entity_poly.type
_entity_poly.pdbx_seq_one_letter_code
_entity_poly.pdbx_strand_id
1 'polypeptide(L)'
;MPWGKASGNLVKLIYEDRVLGLIATGRNSSHLAEQLAVKSFVPLIAVTADRDLTSVNIPWVFRLPSGTPIEAAVRRLLDAAEKAGPNRGRLRDALASGAASQDGLRSDAKGEMLPR
;
A
#
# COMPACT_ATOMS: atom_id res chain seq x y z
N MET A 1 -7.56 17.46 -17.41
CA MET A 1 -6.57 16.71 -16.61
C MET A 1 -7.01 16.67 -15.15
N PRO A 2 -7.56 15.56 -14.62
CA PRO A 2 -8.25 15.52 -13.33
C PRO A 2 -7.28 15.42 -12.12
N TRP A 3 -6.20 16.20 -12.16
CA TRP A 3 -5.08 16.09 -11.23
C TRP A 3 -5.34 16.76 -9.88
N GLY A 4 -5.86 17.99 -9.88
CA GLY A 4 -6.06 18.77 -8.66
C GLY A 4 -7.11 18.20 -7.71
N LYS A 5 -8.14 17.53 -8.25
CA LYS A 5 -9.20 16.93 -7.42
C LYS A 5 -8.76 15.59 -6.82
N ALA A 6 -8.04 14.76 -7.59
CA ALA A 6 -7.55 13.47 -7.12
C ALA A 6 -6.47 13.63 -6.03
N SER A 7 -5.55 14.59 -6.19
CA SER A 7 -4.55 14.90 -5.17
C SER A 7 -5.17 15.55 -3.92
N GLY A 8 -6.13 16.45 -4.09
CA GLY A 8 -6.87 17.06 -2.97
C GLY A 8 -7.60 16.02 -2.12
N ASN A 9 -8.27 15.05 -2.75
CA ASN A 9 -8.93 13.96 -2.04
C ASN A 9 -7.94 13.06 -1.29
N LEU A 10 -6.77 12.77 -1.87
CA LEU A 10 -5.75 11.96 -1.21
C LEU A 10 -5.14 12.66 0.00
N VAL A 11 -4.87 13.97 -0.11
CA VAL A 11 -4.39 14.80 1.01
C VAL A 11 -5.43 14.79 2.15
N LYS A 12 -6.71 15.00 1.81
CA LYS A 12 -7.79 14.96 2.79
C LYS A 12 -7.85 13.62 3.53
N LEU A 13 -7.80 12.50 2.80
CA LEU A 13 -7.81 11.15 3.40
C LEU A 13 -6.66 10.97 4.41
N ILE A 14 -5.47 11.46 4.09
CA ILE A 14 -4.27 11.25 4.90
C ILE A 14 -4.26 12.13 6.15
N TYR A 15 -4.57 13.41 6.01
CA TYR A 15 -4.37 14.41 7.06
C TYR A 15 -5.63 14.75 7.84
N GLU A 16 -6.81 14.72 7.20
CA GLU A 16 -8.10 14.98 7.87
C GLU A 16 -8.73 13.67 8.34
N ASP A 17 -8.94 12.72 7.43
CA ASP A 17 -9.64 11.45 7.74
C ASP A 17 -8.73 10.43 8.44
N ARG A 18 -7.42 10.73 8.55
CA ARG A 18 -6.40 9.95 9.26
C ARG A 18 -6.42 8.46 8.89
N VAL A 19 -6.52 8.15 7.60
CA VAL A 19 -6.53 6.75 7.12
C VAL A 19 -5.35 5.94 7.65
N LEU A 20 -5.57 4.66 7.92
CA LEU A 20 -4.53 3.75 8.39
C LEU A 20 -3.61 3.30 7.27
N GLY A 21 -4.12 3.15 6.05
CA GLY A 21 -3.35 2.79 4.86
C GLY A 21 -4.08 3.15 3.57
N LEU A 22 -3.38 3.00 2.45
CA LEU A 22 -3.84 3.35 1.11
C LEU A 22 -3.76 2.14 0.18
N ILE A 23 -4.67 2.09 -0.79
CA ILE A 23 -4.60 1.16 -1.92
C ILE A 23 -4.67 1.98 -3.20
N ALA A 24 -3.71 1.80 -4.09
CA ALA A 24 -3.68 2.45 -5.40
C ALA A 24 -3.71 1.41 -6.51
N THR A 25 -4.55 1.65 -7.53
CA THR A 25 -4.71 0.76 -8.68
C THR A 25 -4.28 1.44 -9.97
N GLY A 26 -3.35 0.81 -10.70
CA GLY A 26 -2.79 1.37 -11.94
C GLY A 26 -1.57 2.27 -11.74
N ARG A 27 -0.88 2.58 -12.84
CA ARG A 27 0.45 3.23 -12.82
C ARG A 27 0.40 4.65 -12.24
N ASN A 28 -0.41 5.53 -12.82
CA ASN A 28 -0.38 6.97 -12.49
C ASN A 28 -0.82 7.27 -11.05
N SER A 29 -1.84 6.56 -10.56
CA SER A 29 -2.33 6.67 -9.19
C SER A 29 -1.31 6.14 -8.17
N SER A 30 -0.57 5.07 -8.51
CA SER A 30 0.43 4.47 -7.62
C SER A 30 1.63 5.38 -7.38
N HIS A 31 2.20 5.98 -8.44
CA HIS A 31 3.31 6.96 -8.30
C HIS A 31 2.93 8.19 -7.49
N LEU A 32 1.68 8.66 -7.65
CA LEU A 32 1.16 9.76 -6.86
C LEU A 32 0.98 9.39 -5.39
N ALA A 33 0.34 8.25 -5.16
CA ALA A 33 0.08 7.74 -3.82
C ALA A 33 1.40 7.51 -3.08
N GLU A 34 2.42 6.98 -3.77
CA GLU A 34 3.77 6.77 -3.25
C GLU A 34 4.36 8.08 -2.72
N GLN A 35 4.44 9.13 -3.55
CA GLN A 35 5.07 10.39 -3.16
C GLN A 35 4.47 11.00 -1.88
N LEU A 36 3.17 10.82 -1.67
CA LEU A 36 2.49 11.34 -0.50
C LEU A 36 2.53 10.38 0.69
N ALA A 37 2.38 9.07 0.46
CA ALA A 37 2.49 8.01 1.45
C ALA A 37 3.84 8.04 2.17
N VAL A 38 4.94 8.23 1.42
CA VAL A 38 6.29 8.34 1.97
C VAL A 38 6.44 9.55 2.89
N LYS A 39 5.90 10.69 2.49
CA LYS A 39 5.99 11.93 3.28
C LYS A 39 5.09 11.92 4.52
N SER A 40 4.04 11.10 4.52
CA SER A 40 3.04 11.04 5.58
C SER A 40 3.13 9.78 6.46
N PHE A 41 4.10 8.89 6.17
CA PHE A 41 4.29 7.62 6.87
C PHE A 41 3.01 6.77 6.89
N VAL A 42 2.33 6.70 5.74
CA VAL A 42 1.11 5.90 5.53
C VAL A 42 1.45 4.69 4.65
N PRO A 43 1.19 3.46 5.08
CA PRO A 43 1.40 2.28 4.24
C PRO A 43 0.56 2.34 2.97
N LEU A 44 1.18 2.05 1.83
CA LEU A 44 0.57 1.98 0.51
C LEU A 44 0.70 0.57 -0.06
N ILE A 45 -0.42 -0.01 -0.49
CA ILE A 45 -0.45 -1.20 -1.35
C ILE A 45 -0.77 -0.75 -2.79
N ALA A 46 0.20 -0.88 -3.69
CA ALA A 46 0.06 -0.57 -5.10
C ALA A 46 -0.23 -1.84 -5.91
N VAL A 47 -1.40 -1.93 -6.53
CA VAL A 47 -1.77 -3.02 -7.45
C VAL A 47 -1.46 -2.56 -8.88
N THR A 48 -0.28 -2.92 -9.37
CA THR A 48 0.25 -2.41 -10.64
C THR A 48 1.32 -3.33 -11.20
N ALA A 49 1.51 -3.35 -12.52
CA ALA A 49 2.60 -4.08 -13.18
C ALA A 49 3.95 -3.33 -13.08
N ASP A 50 3.91 -2.08 -12.61
CA ASP A 50 5.06 -1.20 -12.56
C ASP A 50 5.99 -1.53 -11.38
N ARG A 51 7.17 -2.07 -11.69
CA ARG A 51 8.17 -2.48 -10.70
C ARG A 51 9.05 -1.33 -10.21
N ASP A 52 8.93 -0.14 -10.81
CA ASP A 52 9.74 1.01 -10.42
C ASP A 52 9.41 1.45 -8.98
N LEU A 53 8.16 1.28 -8.54
CA LEU A 53 7.64 1.62 -7.20
C LEU A 53 8.37 0.97 -6.02
N THR A 54 8.97 -0.19 -6.22
CA THR A 54 9.65 -0.99 -5.17
C THR A 54 11.13 -1.16 -5.46
N SER A 55 11.62 -0.59 -6.55
CA SER A 55 13.01 -0.71 -7.01
C SER A 55 14.02 -0.24 -5.94
N VAL A 56 13.68 0.83 -5.22
CA VAL A 56 14.53 1.46 -4.19
C VAL A 56 14.15 1.09 -2.75
N ASN A 57 13.29 0.09 -2.56
CA ASN A 57 12.89 -0.44 -1.24
C ASN A 57 12.39 0.63 -0.26
N ILE A 58 11.33 1.35 -0.64
CA ILE A 58 10.72 2.34 0.23
C ILE A 58 9.91 1.64 1.33
N PRO A 59 10.19 1.88 2.63
CA PRO A 59 9.60 1.08 3.72
C PRO A 59 8.07 1.09 3.83
N TRP A 60 7.40 2.03 3.16
CA TRP A 60 5.96 2.27 3.22
C TRP A 60 5.21 1.84 1.96
N VAL A 61 5.92 1.30 0.95
CA VAL A 61 5.37 0.97 -0.36
C VAL A 61 5.45 -0.55 -0.55
N PHE A 62 4.30 -1.16 -0.80
CA PHE A 62 4.16 -2.58 -1.07
C PHE A 62 3.49 -2.75 -2.43
N ARG A 63 4.03 -3.62 -3.30
CA ARG A 63 3.48 -3.84 -4.64
C ARG A 63 2.87 -5.22 -4.76
N LEU A 64 1.62 -5.25 -5.23
CA LEU A 64 0.95 -6.46 -5.71
C LEU A 64 0.97 -6.49 -7.25
N PRO A 65 1.07 -7.68 -7.87
CA PRO A 65 0.90 -7.84 -9.32
C PRO A 65 -0.42 -7.22 -9.81
N SER A 66 -0.44 -6.64 -11.01
CA SER A 66 -1.64 -5.99 -11.58
C SER A 66 -2.85 -6.90 -11.76
N GLY A 67 -2.64 -8.22 -11.81
CA GLY A 67 -3.72 -9.21 -11.87
C GLY A 67 -4.32 -9.56 -10.50
N THR A 68 -3.82 -8.97 -9.42
CA THR A 68 -4.34 -9.23 -8.07
C THR A 68 -5.73 -8.60 -7.93
N PRO A 69 -6.76 -9.37 -7.52
CA PRO A 69 -8.08 -8.81 -7.24
C PRO A 69 -8.00 -7.72 -6.16
N ILE A 70 -8.80 -6.67 -6.30
CA ILE A 70 -8.77 -5.56 -5.34
C ILE A 70 -9.21 -6.04 -3.94
N GLU A 71 -10.08 -7.03 -3.87
CA GLU A 71 -10.54 -7.68 -2.65
C GLU A 71 -9.39 -8.30 -1.88
N ALA A 72 -8.42 -8.90 -2.57
CA ALA A 72 -7.22 -9.47 -1.96
C ALA A 72 -6.34 -8.37 -1.35
N ALA A 73 -6.16 -7.25 -2.06
CA ALA A 73 -5.44 -6.09 -1.52
C ALA A 73 -6.14 -5.49 -0.29
N VAL A 74 -7.47 -5.39 -0.30
CA VAL A 74 -8.26 -4.90 0.84
C VAL A 74 -8.16 -5.86 2.02
N ARG A 75 -8.37 -7.17 1.81
CA ARG A 75 -8.21 -8.19 2.86
C ARG A 75 -6.84 -8.13 3.51
N ARG A 76 -5.79 -7.97 2.70
CA ARG A 76 -4.43 -7.85 3.20
C ARG A 76 -4.22 -6.64 4.11
N LEU A 77 -4.80 -5.49 3.74
CA LEU A 77 -4.74 -4.28 4.54
C LEU A 77 -5.51 -4.45 5.86
N LEU A 78 -6.69 -5.08 5.81
CA LEU A 78 -7.53 -5.36 6.99
C LEU A 78 -6.85 -6.35 7.94
N ASP A 79 -6.34 -7.48 7.45
CA ASP A 79 -5.60 -8.47 8.26
C ASP A 79 -4.41 -7.83 8.98
N ALA A 80 -3.72 -6.90 8.33
CA ALA A 80 -2.61 -6.17 8.92
C ALA A 80 -3.11 -5.15 9.96
N ALA A 81 -4.23 -4.47 9.69
CA ALA A 81 -4.82 -3.50 10.60
C ALA A 81 -5.38 -4.15 11.87
N GLU A 82 -5.99 -5.33 11.77
CA GLU A 82 -6.45 -6.11 12.93
C GLU A 82 -5.30 -6.45 13.89
N LYS A 83 -4.13 -6.80 13.34
CA LYS A 83 -2.93 -7.11 14.13
C LYS A 83 -2.25 -5.87 14.71
N ALA A 84 -2.23 -4.78 13.94
CA ALA A 84 -1.49 -3.57 14.26
C ALA A 84 -2.25 -2.58 15.16
N GLY A 85 -3.59 -2.64 15.14
CA GLY A 85 -4.44 -1.59 15.68
C GLY A 85 -4.26 -0.26 14.93
N PRO A 86 -4.57 0.89 15.56
CA PRO A 86 -4.50 2.20 14.91
C PRO A 86 -3.07 2.76 14.72
N ASN A 87 -2.04 1.90 14.69
CA ASN A 87 -0.64 2.32 14.57
C ASN A 87 -0.09 2.02 13.17
N ARG A 88 0.19 3.08 12.39
CA ARG A 88 0.71 2.97 11.02
C ARG A 88 2.07 2.26 10.93
N GLY A 89 2.94 2.45 11.92
CA GLY A 89 4.24 1.77 11.99
C GLY A 89 4.08 0.26 12.17
N ARG A 90 3.22 -0.17 13.10
CA ARG A 90 2.89 -1.59 13.29
C ARG A 90 2.18 -2.17 12.08
N LEU A 91 1.35 -1.39 11.40
CA LEU A 91 0.68 -1.81 10.17
C LEU A 91 1.69 -2.09 9.06
N ARG A 92 2.65 -1.18 8.87
CA ARG A 92 3.80 -1.36 7.98
C ARG A 92 4.60 -2.61 8.32
N ASP A 93 4.92 -2.81 9.60
CA ASP A 93 5.66 -3.99 10.07
C ASP A 93 4.89 -5.29 9.76
N ALA A 94 3.57 -5.28 10.00
CA ALA A 94 2.70 -6.42 9.70
C ALA A 94 2.68 -6.73 8.19
N LEU A 95 2.58 -5.72 7.33
CA LEU A 95 2.64 -5.87 5.88
C LEU A 95 4.02 -6.37 5.41
N ALA A 96 5.11 -5.86 5.99
CA ALA A 96 6.48 -6.23 5.63
C ALA A 96 6.90 -7.62 6.12
N SER A 97 6.37 -8.08 7.26
CA SER A 97 6.78 -9.33 7.92
C SER A 97 6.54 -10.60 7.10
N GLY A 98 5.80 -10.53 5.98
CA GLY A 98 5.47 -11.70 5.17
C GLY A 98 4.68 -12.77 5.94
N ALA A 99 4.12 -12.40 7.10
CA ALA A 99 3.20 -13.25 7.85
C ALA A 99 2.00 -13.53 6.94
N ALA A 100 1.72 -14.81 6.73
CA ALA A 100 0.70 -15.26 5.79
C ALA A 100 -0.62 -14.51 6.05
N SER A 101 -1.05 -13.70 5.07
CA SER A 101 -2.48 -13.46 4.92
C SER A 101 -3.06 -14.70 4.27
N GLN A 102 -4.37 -14.86 4.44
CA GLN A 102 -5.10 -16.02 3.96
C GLN A 102 -4.98 -16.23 2.43
N ASP A 103 -4.51 -15.21 1.68
CA ASP A 103 -4.26 -15.24 0.23
C ASP A 103 -2.91 -15.85 -0.21
N GLY A 104 -2.06 -16.33 0.70
CA GLY A 104 -0.82 -17.03 0.35
C GLY A 104 0.33 -16.18 -0.22
N LEU A 105 0.13 -14.85 -0.31
CA LEU A 105 1.13 -13.89 -0.78
C LEU A 105 2.10 -13.48 0.36
N ARG A 106 3.38 -13.29 0.03
CA ARG A 106 4.41 -12.79 0.96
C ARG A 106 5.13 -11.58 0.39
N SER A 107 5.35 -10.59 1.26
CA SER A 107 6.20 -9.44 0.97
C SER A 107 7.67 -9.83 1.06
N ASP A 108 8.45 -9.47 0.06
CA ASP A 108 9.91 -9.59 0.09
C ASP A 108 10.58 -8.35 0.70
N ALA A 109 11.92 -8.35 0.71
CA ALA A 109 12.72 -7.25 1.25
C ALA A 109 12.64 -5.94 0.44
N LYS A 110 12.03 -5.95 -0.75
CA LYS A 110 11.77 -4.77 -1.59
C LYS A 110 10.32 -4.27 -1.50
N GLY A 111 9.45 -5.00 -0.80
CA GLY A 111 8.03 -4.72 -0.74
C GLY A 111 7.21 -5.39 -1.87
N GLU A 112 7.80 -6.30 -2.65
CA GLU A 112 7.07 -7.09 -3.64
C GLU A 112 6.26 -8.20 -2.97
N MET A 113 4.98 -8.32 -3.30
CA MET A 113 4.08 -9.30 -2.73
C MET A 113 3.78 -10.41 -3.75
N LEU A 114 4.41 -11.56 -3.59
CA LEU A 114 4.36 -12.68 -4.55
C LEU A 114 3.78 -13.94 -3.93
N PRO A 115 3.14 -14.82 -4.72
CA PRO A 115 2.67 -16.13 -4.23
C PRO A 115 3.87 -17.01 -3.84
N ARG A 116 3.64 -17.92 -2.90
CA ARG A 116 4.64 -18.94 -2.52
C ARG A 116 4.98 -19.87 -3.67
#